data_AF-A0A923EGN6-F1
#
_entry.id   AF-A0A923EGN6-F1
#
_cell.length_a   1.000
_cell.length_b   1.000
_cell.length_c   1.000
_cell.angle_alpha   90.00
_cell.angle_beta   90.00
_cell.angle_gamma   90.00
#
_symmetry.space_group_name_H-M   'P 1'
#
loop_
_entity.id
_entity.type
_entity.pdbx_description
1 polymer ?
#
loop_
_entity_poly.entity_id
_entity_poly.type
_entity_poly.pdbx_seq_one_letter_code
_entity_poly.pdbx_strand_id
1 'polypeptide(L)' 'MTAGLGLSVCHGIIEQMGGKMVVSSKVGVGTEFTVELPTTQLKL' A
#
# COMPACT_ATOMS: atom_id res chain seq x y z
N MET A 1 -14.56 -0.17 14.36
CA MET A 1 -13.78 1.04 14.02
C MET A 1 -12.29 0.70 14.13
N THR A 2 -11.69 0.08 13.11
CA THR A 2 -10.23 -0.23 13.12
C THR A 2 -9.58 -0.40 11.74
N ALA A 3 -10.32 -0.58 10.65
CA ALA A 3 -9.73 -0.69 9.31
C ALA A 3 -9.45 0.66 8.60
N GLY A 4 -10.20 1.73 8.95
CA GLY A 4 -10.18 2.99 8.18
C GLY A 4 -9.04 3.96 8.51
N LEU A 5 -8.72 4.14 9.80
CA LEU A 5 -7.75 5.16 10.22
C LEU A 5 -6.31 4.76 9.90
N GLY A 6 -5.91 3.52 10.23
CA GLY A 6 -4.56 3.03 9.96
C GLY A 6 -4.26 2.95 8.45
N LEU A 7 -5.21 2.45 7.66
CA LEU A 7 -5.04 2.35 6.22
C LEU A 7 -4.97 3.73 5.53
N SER A 8 -5.71 4.72 6.04
CA SER A 8 -5.63 6.10 5.54
C SER A 8 -4.26 6.73 5.81
N VAL A 9 -3.66 6.45 6.98
CA VAL A 9 -2.30 6.90 7.29
C VAL A 9 -1.28 6.23 6.38
N CYS A 10 -1.38 4.90 6.19
CA CYS A 10 -0.51 4.18 5.28
C CYS A 10 -0.63 4.70 3.84
N HIS A 11 -1.85 4.97 3.36
CA HIS A 11 -2.08 5.55 2.04
C HIS A 11 -1.37 6.88 1.87
N GLY A 12 -1.54 7.81 2.83
CA GLY A 12 -0.89 9.11 2.78
C GLY A 12 0.64 9.02 2.84
N ILE A 13 1.21 8.06 3.59
CA ILE A 13 2.66 7.82 3.61
C ILE A 13 3.15 7.30 2.26
N ILE A 14 2.46 6.30 1.69
CA ILE A 14 2.84 5.68 0.42
C ILE A 14 2.76 6.69 -0.74
N GLU A 15 1.71 7.52 -0.78
CA GLU A 15 1.59 8.61 -1.75
C GLU A 15 2.71 9.65 -1.59
N GLN A 16 3.03 10.06 -0.36
CA GLN A 16 4.14 11.00 -0.10
C GLN A 16 5.50 10.44 -0.55
N MET A 17 5.67 9.12 -0.50
CA MET A 17 6.86 8.44 -1.01
C MET A 17 6.86 8.26 -2.54
N GLY A 18 5.83 8.75 -3.25
CA GLY A 18 5.66 8.55 -4.70
C GLY A 18 5.33 7.11 -5.08
N GLY A 19 4.89 6.30 -4.12
CA GLY A 19 4.45 4.94 -4.34
C GLY A 19 2.96 4.83 -4.64
N LYS A 20 2.49 3.59 -4.77
CA LYS A 20 1.07 3.26 -4.96
C LYS A 20 0.70 1.99 -4.19
N MET A 21 -0.57 1.88 -3.84
CA MET A 21 -1.13 0.71 -3.16
C MET A 21 -2.22 0.06 -4.03
N VAL A 22 -2.20 -1.25 -4.15
CA VAL A 22 -3.22 -2.07 -4.82
C VAL A 22 -3.87 -2.99 -3.79
N VAL A 23 -5.19 -3.13 -3.85
CA VAL A 23 -5.94 -3.99 -2.93
C VAL A 23 -6.65 -5.07 -3.73
N SER A 24 -6.38 -6.33 -3.38
CA SER A 24 -7.04 -7.50 -3.97
C SER A 24 -7.75 -8.26 -2.85
N SER A 25 -9.07 -8.42 -2.95
CA SER A 25 -9.85 -9.12 -1.93
C SER A 25 -10.67 -10.24 -2.57
N LYS A 26 -10.70 -11.40 -1.92
CA LYS A 26 -11.49 -12.55 -2.33
C LYS A 26 -12.29 -13.08 -1.15
N VAL A 27 -13.61 -13.12 -1.33
CA VAL A 27 -14.56 -13.61 -0.31
C VAL A 27 -14.20 -15.03 0.11
N GLY A 28 -14.13 -15.27 1.42
CA GLY A 28 -13.77 -16.56 2.00
C GLY A 28 -12.27 -16.90 1.95
N VAL A 29 -11.41 -16.02 1.43
CA VAL A 29 -9.95 -16.20 1.38
C VAL A 29 -9.24 -15.10 2.16
N GLY A 30 -9.64 -13.85 1.98
CA GLY A 30 -9.06 -12.70 2.67
C GLY A 30 -8.81 -11.50 1.74
N THR A 31 -8.01 -10.55 2.23
CA THR A 31 -7.62 -9.34 1.51
C THR A 31 -6.10 -9.22 1.51
N GLU A 32 -5.54 -8.99 0.33
CA GLU A 32 -4.13 -8.70 0.09
C GLU A 32 -3.97 -7.21 -0.25
N PHE A 33 -2.96 -6.60 0.36
CA PHE A 33 -2.54 -5.22 0.09
C PHE A 33 -1.14 -5.25 -0.48
N THR A 34 -0.98 -4.81 -1.72
CA THR A 34 0.31 -4.69 -2.40
C THR A 34 0.76 -3.24 -2.37
N VAL A 35 2.00 -2.98 -1.96
CA VAL A 35 2.59 -1.63 -1.95
C VAL A 35 3.79 -1.60 -2.88
N GLU A 36 3.76 -0.68 -3.83
CA GLU A 36 4.84 -0.44 -4.78
C GLU A 36 5.48 0.92 -4.45
N LEU A 37 6.76 0.91 -4.12
CA LEU A 37 7.53 2.13 -3.81
C LEU A 37 8.63 2.32 -4.87
N PRO A 38 8.87 3.57 -5.32
CA PRO A 38 10.00 3.86 -6.19
C PRO A 38 11.29 3.58 -5.43
N THR A 39 12.13 2.71 -5.97
CA THR A 39 13.45 2.46 -5.42
C THR A 39 14.45 3.38 -6.10
N THR A 40 15.35 3.99 -5.32
CA THR A 40 16.56 4.59 -5.88
C THR A 40 17.43 3.44 -6.34
N GLN A 41 17.21 2.97 -7.57
CA GLN A 41 18.13 2.02 -8.15
C GLN A 41 19.49 2.73 -8.28
N LEU A 42 20.47 2.30 -7.48
CA LEU A 42 21.87 2.54 -7.79
C LEU A 42 22.08 1.96 -9.19
N LYS A 43 22.28 2.83 -10.18
CA LYS A 43 22.83 2.42 -11.48
C LYS A 43 24.19 1.79 -11.19
N LEU A 44 24.30 0.49 -11.41
CA LEU A 44 25.59 -0.20 -11.54
C LEU A 44 26.34 0.33 -12.75
#